data_AF-A0A7V0ITX4-F1
#
_entry.id   AF-A0A7V0ITX4-F1
#
_cell.length_a   1.000
_cell.length_b   1.000
_cell.length_c   1.000
_cell.angle_alpha   90.00
_cell.angle_beta   90.00
_cell.angle_gamma   90.00
#
_symmetry.space_group_name_H-M   'P 1'
#
loop_
_entity.id
_entity.type
_entity.pdbx_description
1 polymer ?
#
loop_
_entity_poly.entity_id
_entity_poly.type
_entity_poly.pdbx_seq_one_letter_code
_entity_poly.pdbx_strand_id
1 'polypeptide(L)'
;ATVSALVESLGATVADYSTFFDCCGFGFRHILVERDFTRSFATQRKIEVMKEEADPDVVITHDTGCVTTLDKSQFAAQVHNKNVGVPVMSDAQFAALAMGAHPYRVCQLHWHTTDYTALLEKMGIDWEAAWIEFEKDLARLDSHEIEFLTWEDVGV
;
A
#
# COMPACT_ATOMS: atom_id res chain seq x y z
N ALA A 1 -0.71 2.22 -18.80
CA ALA A 1 -1.75 1.39 -19.42
C ALA A 1 -2.03 0.13 -18.60
N THR A 2 -1.04 -0.73 -18.32
CA THR A 2 -1.27 -2.01 -17.62
C THR A 2 -1.89 -1.87 -16.23
N VAL A 3 -1.38 -0.98 -15.37
CA VAL A 3 -1.92 -0.80 -14.01
C VAL A 3 -3.36 -0.28 -14.04
N SER A 4 -3.63 0.79 -14.81
CA SER A 4 -4.97 1.35 -14.96
C SER A 4 -5.97 0.32 -15.47
N ALA A 5 -5.62 -0.44 -16.51
CA ALA A 5 -6.48 -1.49 -17.06
C ALA A 5 -6.76 -2.61 -16.04
N LEU A 6 -5.77 -2.98 -15.22
CA LEU A 6 -5.98 -3.95 -14.14
C LEU A 6 -6.97 -3.41 -13.10
N VAL A 7 -6.77 -2.17 -12.63
CA VAL A 7 -7.66 -1.52 -11.65
C VAL A 7 -9.10 -1.45 -12.17
N GLU A 8 -9.30 -1.04 -13.43
CA GLU A 8 -10.62 -1.01 -14.07
C GLU A 8 -11.24 -2.41 -14.20
N SER A 9 -10.44 -3.42 -14.57
CA SER A 9 -10.92 -4.80 -14.72
C SER A 9 -11.36 -5.43 -13.39
N LEU A 10 -10.81 -4.96 -12.27
CA LEU A 10 -11.19 -5.37 -10.92
C LEU A 10 -12.36 -4.55 -10.37
N GLY A 11 -12.96 -3.67 -11.18
CA GLY A 11 -14.16 -2.90 -10.82
C GLY A 11 -13.90 -1.60 -10.07
N ALA A 12 -12.64 -1.16 -9.95
CA ALA A 12 -12.30 0.13 -9.36
C ALA A 12 -12.29 1.25 -10.42
N THR A 13 -12.39 2.50 -9.98
CA THR A 13 -12.35 3.68 -10.85
C THR A 13 -10.96 4.30 -10.82
N VAL A 14 -10.39 4.61 -11.99
CA VAL A 14 -9.12 5.33 -12.10
C VAL A 14 -9.41 6.82 -12.17
N ALA A 15 -8.93 7.57 -11.18
CA ALA A 15 -9.02 9.02 -11.17
C ALA A 15 -7.80 9.67 -11.84
N ASP A 16 -8.03 10.78 -12.52
CA ASP A 16 -6.97 11.62 -13.11
C ASP A 16 -6.56 12.73 -12.14
N TYR A 17 -5.28 13.11 -12.17
CA TYR A 17 -4.73 14.27 -11.44
C TYR A 17 -3.56 14.88 -12.22
N SER A 18 -3.26 16.15 -11.97
CA SER A 18 -2.37 16.99 -12.76
C SER A 18 -0.92 16.49 -12.82
N THR A 19 -0.48 15.74 -11.80
CA THR A 19 0.87 15.18 -11.70
C THR A 19 0.91 13.67 -11.95
N PHE A 20 -0.09 13.10 -12.64
CA PHE A 20 -0.21 11.66 -12.90
C PHE A 20 1.08 11.03 -13.41
N PHE A 21 1.71 11.66 -14.41
CA PHE A 21 2.90 11.14 -15.09
C PHE A 21 4.23 11.57 -14.44
N ASP A 22 4.20 12.37 -13.38
CA ASP A 22 5.43 12.73 -12.66
C ASP A 22 6.04 11.48 -12.00
N CYS A 23 7.36 11.49 -11.82
CA CYS A 23 8.08 10.45 -11.08
C CYS A 23 7.61 10.39 -9.61
N CYS A 24 7.74 9.25 -8.94
CA CYS A 24 7.47 9.14 -7.49
C CYS A 24 8.59 9.76 -6.62
N GLY A 25 9.75 10.04 -7.20
CA GLY A 25 10.94 10.54 -6.50
C GLY A 25 11.96 9.46 -6.09
N PHE A 26 11.67 8.16 -6.27
CA PHE A 26 12.53 7.06 -5.78
C PHE A 26 13.91 6.98 -6.42
N GLY A 27 14.08 7.39 -7.69
CA GLY A 27 15.21 6.98 -8.56
C GLY A 27 16.52 6.71 -7.82
N PHE A 28 17.12 5.52 -8.01
CA PHE A 28 18.14 4.91 -7.13
C PHE A 28 19.21 5.85 -6.54
N ARG A 29 19.71 6.81 -7.32
CA ARG A 29 20.64 7.81 -6.80
C ARG A 29 19.99 8.72 -5.75
N HIS A 30 18.82 9.29 -6.05
CA HIS A 30 18.12 10.22 -5.16
C HIS A 30 17.77 9.60 -3.81
N ILE A 31 17.24 8.37 -3.77
CA ILE A 31 16.92 7.74 -2.47
C ILE A 31 18.16 7.47 -1.60
N LEU A 32 19.33 7.25 -2.22
CA LEU A 32 20.58 6.97 -1.51
C LEU A 32 21.32 8.24 -1.07
N VAL A 33 21.38 9.26 -1.92
CA VAL A 33 22.21 10.46 -1.66
C VAL A 33 21.41 11.74 -1.42
N GLU A 34 20.13 11.79 -1.78
CA GLU A 34 19.26 12.98 -1.73
C GLU A 34 17.89 12.62 -1.14
N ARG A 35 17.90 12.02 0.06
CA ARG A 35 16.69 11.52 0.74
C ARG A 35 15.61 12.57 0.95
N ASP A 36 16.01 13.80 1.29
CA ASP A 36 15.06 14.88 1.54
C ASP A 36 14.34 15.31 0.26
N PHE A 37 15.05 15.32 -0.87
CA PHE A 37 14.42 15.51 -2.18
C PHE A 37 13.41 14.40 -2.44
N THR A 38 13.81 13.12 -2.28
CA THR A 38 12.92 11.97 -2.52
C THR A 38 11.63 12.07 -1.69
N ARG A 39 11.75 12.34 -0.39
CA ARG A 39 10.61 12.44 0.53
C ARG A 39 9.72 13.62 0.22
N SER A 40 10.30 14.80 0.01
CA SER A 40 9.53 16.02 -0.29
C SER A 40 8.83 15.91 -1.63
N PHE A 41 9.48 15.35 -2.66
CA PHE A 41 8.88 15.13 -3.96
C PHE A 41 7.71 14.13 -3.87
N ALA A 42 7.94 12.97 -3.23
CA ALA A 42 6.91 11.95 -3.03
C ALA A 42 5.67 12.49 -2.30
N THR A 43 5.87 13.33 -1.28
CA THR A 43 4.75 13.83 -0.47
C THR A 43 4.11 15.06 -1.06
N GLN A 44 4.87 16.11 -1.36
CA GLN A 44 4.33 17.41 -1.76
C GLN A 44 3.92 17.46 -3.24
N ARG A 45 4.68 16.81 -4.14
CA ARG A 45 4.38 16.85 -5.58
C ARG A 45 3.42 15.75 -6.02
N LYS A 46 3.44 14.61 -5.33
CA LYS A 46 2.60 13.44 -5.62
C LYS A 46 1.43 13.32 -4.65
N ILE A 47 1.65 12.95 -3.39
CA ILE A 47 0.56 12.60 -2.45
C ILE A 47 -0.39 13.78 -2.19
N GLU A 48 0.13 14.96 -1.83
CA GLU A 48 -0.71 16.14 -1.54
C GLU A 48 -1.58 16.51 -2.75
N VAL A 49 -0.97 16.59 -3.94
CA VAL A 49 -1.68 16.94 -5.19
C VAL A 49 -2.75 15.90 -5.55
N MET A 50 -2.44 14.60 -5.52
CA MET A 50 -3.45 13.59 -5.86
C MET A 50 -4.58 13.54 -4.83
N LYS A 51 -4.28 13.80 -3.56
CA LYS A 51 -5.30 13.87 -2.51
C LYS A 51 -6.20 15.08 -2.71
N GLU A 52 -5.65 16.24 -3.07
CA GLU A 52 -6.42 17.46 -3.31
C GLU A 52 -7.28 17.40 -4.57
N GLU A 53 -6.78 16.78 -5.64
CA GLU A 53 -7.45 16.78 -6.93
C GLU A 53 -8.38 15.57 -7.16
N ALA A 54 -8.04 14.42 -6.59
CA ALA A 54 -8.75 13.15 -6.82
C ALA A 54 -9.23 12.45 -5.54
N ASP A 55 -8.68 12.79 -4.37
CA ASP A 55 -8.98 12.19 -3.06
C ASP A 55 -9.15 10.65 -3.10
N PRO A 56 -8.11 9.91 -3.53
CA PRO A 56 -8.26 8.49 -3.82
C PRO A 56 -8.30 7.64 -2.54
N ASP A 57 -9.10 6.57 -2.58
CA ASP A 57 -9.13 5.55 -1.53
C ASP A 57 -7.80 4.79 -1.42
N VAL A 58 -7.08 4.67 -2.53
CA VAL A 58 -5.79 3.98 -2.61
C VAL A 58 -5.01 4.41 -3.86
N VAL A 59 -3.70 4.43 -3.74
CA VAL A 59 -2.76 4.62 -4.84
C VAL A 59 -2.16 3.28 -5.22
N ILE A 60 -2.36 2.89 -6.48
CA ILE A 60 -1.84 1.63 -7.02
C ILE A 60 -0.58 1.90 -7.83
N THR A 61 0.48 1.17 -7.53
CA THR A 61 1.75 1.28 -8.26
C THR A 61 2.30 -0.10 -8.64
N HIS A 62 3.13 -0.17 -9.67
CA HIS A 62 3.71 -1.44 -10.13
C HIS A 62 5.09 -1.73 -9.55
N ASP A 63 5.89 -0.68 -9.36
CA ASP A 63 7.28 -0.79 -8.92
C ASP A 63 7.39 -0.76 -7.39
N THR A 64 8.19 -1.65 -6.81
CA THR A 64 8.38 -1.74 -5.36
C THR A 64 9.05 -0.50 -4.78
N GLY A 65 9.89 0.19 -5.56
CA GLY A 65 10.45 1.49 -5.20
C GLY A 65 9.38 2.56 -5.09
N CYS A 66 8.44 2.60 -6.05
CA CYS A 66 7.27 3.49 -5.97
C CYS A 66 6.41 3.23 -4.73
N VAL A 67 6.04 1.97 -4.44
CA VAL A 67 5.26 1.61 -3.24
C VAL A 67 5.99 2.11 -1.99
N THR A 68 7.26 1.73 -1.85
CA THR A 68 8.06 2.05 -0.66
C THR A 68 8.22 3.55 -0.48
N THR A 69 8.54 4.29 -1.55
CA THR A 69 8.76 5.73 -1.47
C THR A 69 7.49 6.50 -1.15
N LEU A 70 6.37 6.18 -1.81
CA LEU A 70 5.11 6.88 -1.60
C LEU A 70 4.46 6.51 -0.25
N ASP A 71 4.57 5.26 0.22
CA ASP A 71 4.07 4.86 1.54
C ASP A 71 4.94 5.46 2.66
N LYS A 72 6.24 5.11 2.70
CA LYS A 72 7.12 5.44 3.83
C LYS A 72 7.41 6.91 4.00
N SER A 73 7.39 7.68 2.91
CA SER A 73 7.66 9.12 3.00
C SER A 73 6.55 9.89 3.70
N GLN A 74 5.32 9.36 3.71
CA GLN A 74 4.17 10.05 4.31
C GLN A 74 4.30 10.18 5.83
N PHE A 75 4.96 9.24 6.52
CA PHE A 75 5.15 9.33 7.97
C PHE A 75 5.82 10.65 8.39
N ALA A 76 6.92 11.03 7.74
CA ALA A 76 7.61 12.28 8.06
C ALA A 76 6.74 13.51 7.75
N ALA A 77 6.02 13.49 6.63
CA ALA A 77 5.12 14.58 6.25
C ALA A 77 3.93 14.71 7.22
N GLN A 78 3.39 13.61 7.72
CA GLN A 78 2.30 13.58 8.70
C GLN A 78 2.72 14.24 10.02
N VAL A 79 3.94 13.96 10.51
CA VAL A 79 4.50 14.62 11.70
C VAL A 79 4.62 16.15 11.50
N HIS A 80 4.77 16.61 10.26
CA HIS A 80 4.78 18.02 9.90
C HIS A 80 3.39 18.57 9.53
N ASN A 81 2.30 17.88 9.88
CA ASN A 81 0.91 18.27 9.62
C ASN A 81 0.61 18.56 8.14
N LYS A 82 1.25 17.82 7.23
CA LYS A 82 0.98 17.89 5.79
C LYS A 82 -0.28 17.12 5.41
N ASN A 83 -0.88 17.48 4.28
CA ASN A 83 -2.08 16.83 3.75
C ASN A 83 -1.76 15.47 3.10
N VAL A 84 -1.34 14.51 3.92
CA VAL A 84 -0.98 13.14 3.51
C VAL A 84 -1.92 12.12 4.18
N GLY A 85 -1.59 10.83 4.12
CA GLY A 85 -2.38 9.73 4.68
C GLY A 85 -3.14 8.93 3.62
N VAL A 86 -2.69 8.96 2.36
CA VAL A 86 -3.29 8.20 1.27
C VAL A 86 -2.67 6.79 1.24
N PRO A 87 -3.46 5.72 1.31
CA PRO A 87 -2.97 4.35 1.21
C PRO A 87 -2.22 4.10 -0.09
N VAL A 88 -1.12 3.36 -0.05
CA VAL A 88 -0.35 3.00 -1.24
C VAL A 88 -0.12 1.50 -1.24
N MET A 89 -0.37 0.82 -2.37
CA MET A 89 -0.08 -0.60 -2.51
C MET A 89 0.38 -0.97 -3.92
N SER A 90 0.93 -2.17 -4.06
CA SER A 90 1.22 -2.70 -5.39
C SER A 90 -0.05 -3.13 -6.10
N ASP A 91 -0.02 -3.11 -7.43
CA ASP A 91 -1.03 -3.72 -8.28
C ASP A 91 -1.25 -5.21 -7.96
N ALA A 92 -0.18 -5.95 -7.64
CA ALA A 92 -0.24 -7.33 -7.19
C ALA A 92 -0.97 -7.50 -5.85
N GLN A 93 -0.72 -6.63 -4.86
CA GLN A 93 -1.45 -6.64 -3.58
C GLN A 93 -2.94 -6.36 -3.80
N PHE A 94 -3.26 -5.34 -4.59
CA PHE A 94 -4.65 -4.97 -4.89
C PHE A 94 -5.39 -6.10 -5.61
N ALA A 95 -4.77 -6.71 -6.62
CA ALA A 95 -5.33 -7.85 -7.33
C ALA A 95 -5.53 -9.07 -6.41
N ALA A 96 -4.56 -9.37 -5.54
CA ALA A 96 -4.68 -10.46 -4.58
C ALA A 96 -5.87 -10.24 -3.63
N LEU A 97 -6.00 -9.04 -3.05
CA LEU A 97 -7.15 -8.69 -2.20
C LEU A 97 -8.48 -8.84 -2.94
N ALA A 98 -8.56 -8.34 -4.18
CA ALA A 98 -9.76 -8.45 -5.01
C ALA A 98 -10.14 -9.91 -5.34
N MET A 99 -9.17 -10.82 -5.34
CA MET A 99 -9.38 -12.27 -5.50
C MET A 99 -9.63 -13.01 -4.17
N GLY A 100 -9.75 -12.29 -3.06
CA GLY A 100 -10.03 -12.88 -1.74
C GLY A 100 -8.79 -13.36 -0.97
N ALA A 101 -7.59 -12.93 -1.36
CA ALA A 101 -6.39 -13.26 -0.61
C ALA A 101 -6.39 -12.62 0.78
N HIS A 102 -5.87 -13.36 1.77
CA HIS A 102 -5.79 -12.88 3.13
C HIS A 102 -4.87 -11.63 3.25
N PRO A 103 -5.31 -10.54 3.90
CA PRO A 103 -4.58 -9.26 3.91
C PRO A 103 -3.20 -9.34 4.58
N TYR A 104 -3.06 -10.16 5.62
CA TYR A 104 -1.80 -10.27 6.37
C TYR A 104 -0.91 -11.46 5.98
N ARG A 105 -1.48 -12.66 5.75
CA ARG A 105 -0.73 -13.84 5.32
C ARG A 105 -0.15 -13.70 3.91
N VAL A 106 -0.90 -13.12 2.96
CA VAL A 106 -0.50 -13.01 1.55
C VAL A 106 -0.04 -11.60 1.21
N CYS A 107 -0.88 -10.61 1.47
CA CYS A 107 -0.60 -9.23 1.04
C CYS A 107 0.36 -8.49 1.98
N GLN A 108 0.60 -9.04 3.18
CA GLN A 108 1.48 -8.52 4.22
C GLN A 108 1.25 -7.03 4.53
N LEU A 109 -0.02 -6.60 4.59
CA LEU A 109 -0.35 -5.18 4.68
C LEU A 109 0.15 -4.51 5.97
N HIS A 110 0.47 -5.27 7.01
CA HIS A 110 1.04 -4.76 8.27
C HIS A 110 2.41 -4.10 8.11
N TRP A 111 3.08 -4.30 6.97
CA TRP A 111 4.30 -3.56 6.67
C TRP A 111 4.05 -2.16 6.13
N HIS A 112 2.84 -1.80 5.67
CA HIS A 112 2.53 -0.45 5.20
C HIS A 112 2.43 0.55 6.37
N THR A 113 2.76 1.82 6.12
CA THR A 113 2.71 2.87 7.14
C THR A 113 1.46 3.72 7.10
N THR A 114 0.75 3.71 5.98
CA THR A 114 -0.51 4.43 5.80
C THR A 114 -1.70 3.58 6.21
N ASP A 115 -2.78 4.23 6.67
CA ASP A 115 -3.98 3.53 7.13
C ASP A 115 -4.84 3.08 5.94
N TYR A 116 -4.78 1.78 5.65
CA TYR A 116 -5.54 1.13 4.56
C TYR A 116 -6.85 0.49 5.02
N THR A 117 -7.24 0.61 6.31
CA THR A 117 -8.39 -0.12 6.87
C THR A 117 -9.70 0.25 6.20
N ALA A 118 -9.93 1.54 5.95
CA ALA A 118 -11.11 2.04 5.25
C ALA A 118 -11.26 1.46 3.84
N LEU A 119 -10.15 1.18 3.14
CA LEU A 119 -10.19 0.50 1.85
C LEU A 119 -10.64 -0.96 2.01
N LEU A 120 -10.09 -1.68 2.99
CA LEU A 120 -10.47 -3.08 3.23
C LEU A 120 -11.96 -3.19 3.56
N GLU A 121 -12.49 -2.29 4.38
CA GLU A 121 -13.92 -2.22 4.68
C GLU A 121 -14.76 -1.95 3.43
N LYS A 122 -14.33 -1.02 2.56
CA LYS A 122 -14.97 -0.77 1.25
C LYS A 122 -14.93 -1.99 0.33
N MET A 123 -13.89 -2.82 0.42
CA MET A 123 -13.77 -4.08 -0.31
C MET A 123 -14.58 -5.23 0.33
N GLY A 124 -15.21 -5.00 1.49
CA GLY A 124 -15.95 -6.02 2.24
C GLY A 124 -15.07 -7.00 3.00
N ILE A 125 -13.83 -6.63 3.31
CA ILE A 125 -12.85 -7.44 4.03
C ILE A 125 -12.90 -7.08 5.52
N ASP A 126 -13.20 -8.06 6.37
CA ASP A 126 -13.10 -7.94 7.83
C ASP A 126 -11.62 -8.04 8.25
N TRP A 127 -10.97 -6.88 8.29
CA TRP A 127 -9.54 -6.78 8.59
C TRP A 127 -9.24 -7.06 10.07
N GLU A 128 -10.18 -6.79 10.98
CA GLU A 128 -9.99 -7.09 12.41
C GLU A 128 -9.99 -8.61 12.65
N ALA A 129 -10.94 -9.33 12.06
CA ALA A 129 -10.98 -10.80 12.14
C ALA A 129 -9.73 -11.42 11.51
N ALA A 130 -9.32 -10.93 10.32
CA ALA A 130 -8.10 -11.39 9.66
C ALA A 130 -6.83 -11.08 10.49
N TRP A 131 -6.83 -9.99 11.27
CA TRP A 131 -5.72 -9.65 12.16
C TRP A 131 -5.62 -10.64 13.32
N ILE A 132 -6.76 -10.97 13.94
CA ILE A 132 -6.83 -11.97 15.02
C ILE A 132 -6.39 -13.35 14.52
N GLU A 133 -6.75 -13.73 13.30
CA GLU A 133 -6.25 -14.95 12.67
C GLU A 133 -4.73 -14.93 12.51
N PHE A 134 -4.18 -13.83 12.03
CA PHE A 134 -2.74 -13.65 11.85
C PHE A 134 -1.99 -13.67 13.18
N GLU A 135 -2.51 -13.07 14.25
CA GLU A 135 -1.89 -13.13 15.58
C GLU A 135 -1.81 -14.55 16.14
N LYS A 136 -2.78 -15.42 15.83
CA LYS A 136 -2.71 -16.84 16.19
C LYS A 136 -1.58 -17.55 15.47
N ASP A 137 -1.36 -17.22 14.19
CA ASP A 137 -0.24 -17.76 13.42
C ASP A 137 1.11 -17.32 14.01
N LEU A 138 1.21 -16.05 14.42
CA LEU A 138 2.40 -15.54 15.10
C LEU A 138 2.66 -16.26 16.44
N ALA A 139 1.62 -16.59 17.19
CA ALA A 139 1.75 -17.35 18.44
C ALA A 139 2.22 -18.81 18.19
N ARG A 140 1.79 -19.43 17.09
CA ARG A 140 2.27 -20.77 16.67
C ARG A 140 3.76 -20.74 16.29
N LEU A 141 4.21 -19.66 15.63
CA LEU A 141 5.63 -19.45 15.31
C LEU A 141 6.48 -19.21 16.57
N ASP A 142 6.02 -18.35 17.48
CA ASP A 142 6.73 -18.00 18.71
C ASP A 142 6.85 -19.20 19.67
N SER A 143 5.83 -20.05 19.71
CA SER A 143 5.86 -21.30 20.49
C SER A 143 6.65 -22.44 19.84
N HIS A 144 7.21 -22.22 18.64
CA HIS A 144 7.88 -23.24 17.83
C HIS A 144 7.00 -24.44 17.45
N GLU A 145 5.67 -24.27 17.41
CA GLU A 145 4.74 -25.27 16.87
C GLU A 145 4.98 -25.45 15.35
N ILE A 146 5.23 -24.34 14.66
CA ILE A 146 5.61 -24.28 13.25
C ILE A 146 6.87 -23.43 13.09
N GLU A 147 7.67 -23.72 12.05
CA GLU A 147 8.89 -22.96 11.74
C GLU A 147 8.62 -21.76 10.83
N PHE A 148 7.67 -21.91 9.90
CA PHE A 148 7.24 -20.88 8.94
C PHE A 148 5.81 -21.17 8.48
N LEU A 149 5.13 -20.17 7.93
CA LEU A 149 3.82 -20.34 7.30
C LEU A 149 3.95 -20.98 5.92
N THR A 150 3.03 -21.87 5.60
CA THR A 150 2.93 -22.55 4.30
C THR A 150 1.68 -22.10 3.54
N TRP A 151 1.55 -22.50 2.27
CA TRP A 151 0.33 -22.25 1.51
C TRP A 151 -0.90 -22.97 2.09
N GLU A 152 -0.72 -24.08 2.81
CA GLU A 152 -1.81 -24.79 3.50
C GLU A 152 -2.40 -23.94 4.64
N ASP A 153 -1.57 -23.16 5.33
CA ASP A 153 -2.01 -22.25 6.40
C ASP A 153 -2.81 -21.04 5.87
N VAL A 154 -2.67 -20.71 4.58
CA VAL A 154 -3.36 -19.57 3.96
C VAL A 154 -4.80 -19.91 3.58
N GLY A 155 -5.13 -21.19 3.39
CA GLY A 155 -6.49 -21.64 3.07
C GLY A 155 -6.92 -21.41 1.62
N VAL A 156 -5.98 -21.36 0.69
CA VAL A 156 -6.22 -21.26 -0.77
C VAL A 156 -6.30 -22.63 -1.43
#